data_AF-A0A964LEB6-F1
#
_entry.id   AF-A0A964LEB6-F1
#
_cell.length_a   1.000
_cell.length_b   1.000
_cell.length_c   1.000
_cell.angle_alpha   90.00
_cell.angle_beta   90.00
_cell.angle_gamma   90.00
#
_symmetry.space_group_name_H-M   'P 1'
#
loop_
_entity.id
_entity.type
_entity.pdbx_description
1 polymer ?
#
loop_
_entity_poly.entity_id
_entity_poly.type
_entity_poly.pdbx_seq_one_letter_code
_entity_poly.pdbx_strand_id
1 'polypeptide(L)'
;MTARRPRLIRLIRRPDGNGVGVFSITQDCRTQYYVFKEIPCAIGGRAFAVHRIGLANVYHVRVGAPKESSCECLGFLRHGRCKHVQGLAALIGHGML
;
A
#
# COMPACT_ATOMS: atom_id res chain seq x y z
N MET A 1 -9.10 28.03 -0.24
CA MET A 1 -9.16 26.54 -0.26
C MET A 1 -7.87 26.03 -0.87
N THR A 2 -6.88 25.64 -0.06
CA THR A 2 -5.58 25.20 -0.56
C THR A 2 -5.75 23.83 -1.24
N ALA A 3 -5.59 23.76 -2.56
CA ALA A 3 -5.72 22.51 -3.31
C ALA A 3 -4.72 21.49 -2.75
N ARG A 4 -5.23 20.42 -2.15
CA ARG A 4 -4.40 19.33 -1.63
C ARG A 4 -3.66 18.72 -2.81
N ARG A 5 -2.33 18.75 -2.78
CA ARG A 5 -1.52 18.22 -3.89
C ARG A 5 -1.87 16.73 -4.10
N PRO A 6 -2.02 16.29 -5.37
CA PRO A 6 -2.34 14.91 -5.66
C PRO A 6 -1.26 13.99 -5.08
N ARG A 7 -1.71 12.86 -4.53
CA ARG A 7 -0.80 11.85 -4.00
C ARG A 7 -0.13 11.15 -5.17
N LEU A 8 1.20 11.14 -5.17
CA LEU A 8 1.98 10.42 -6.16
C LEU A 8 2.40 9.07 -5.60
N ILE A 9 2.12 8.00 -6.33
CA ILE A 9 2.52 6.63 -6.00
C ILE A 9 3.54 6.20 -7.05
N ARG A 10 4.67 5.64 -6.61
CA ARG A 10 5.71 5.14 -7.51
C ARG A 10 6.22 3.79 -7.02
N LEU A 11 6.26 2.80 -7.91
CA LEU A 11 7.00 1.57 -7.68
C LEU A 11 8.49 1.89 -7.82
N ILE A 12 9.25 1.67 -6.74
CA ILE A 12 10.70 1.90 -6.69
C ILE A 12 11.45 0.63 -7.06
N ARG A 13 10.99 -0.51 -6.55
CA ARG A 13 11.53 -1.83 -6.84
C ARG A 13 10.38 -2.80 -7.07
N ARG A 14 10.39 -3.48 -8.22
CA ARG A 14 9.46 -4.57 -8.51
C ARG A 14 9.63 -5.72 -7.51
N PRO A 15 8.55 -6.47 -7.22
CA PRO A 15 8.68 -7.68 -6.42
C PRO A 15 9.71 -8.61 -7.06
N ASP A 16 10.64 -9.10 -6.25
CA ASP A 16 11.61 -10.11 -6.67
C ASP A 16 11.05 -11.54 -6.57
N GLY A 17 11.89 -12.56 -6.76
CA GLY A 17 11.48 -13.97 -6.66
C GLY A 17 10.91 -14.38 -5.29
N ASN A 18 11.10 -13.55 -4.25
CA ASN A 18 10.51 -13.75 -2.92
C ASN A 18 9.22 -12.92 -2.70
N GLY A 19 8.73 -12.25 -3.75
CA GLY A 19 7.54 -11.41 -3.70
C GLY A 19 7.74 -10.08 -2.95
N VAL A 20 8.99 -9.67 -2.71
CA VAL A 20 9.32 -8.46 -1.94
C VAL A 20 9.60 -7.29 -2.89
N GLY A 21 8.84 -6.20 -2.76
CA GLY A 21 9.03 -4.98 -3.53
C GLY A 21 9.03 -3.73 -2.67
N VAL A 22 9.30 -2.59 -3.30
CA VAL A 22 9.31 -1.28 -2.63
C VAL A 22 8.51 -0.28 -3.45
N PHE A 23 7.60 0.44 -2.80
CA PHE A 23 6.93 1.58 -3.40
C PHE A 23 7.08 2.81 -2.51
N SER A 24 6.87 3.97 -3.12
CA SER A 24 6.87 5.25 -2.43
C SER A 24 5.53 5.94 -2.57
N ILE A 25 5.19 6.71 -1.53
CA ILE A 25 4.05 7.60 -1.52
C ILE A 25 4.57 9.00 -1.24
N THR A 26 4.32 9.93 -2.16
CA THR A 26 4.62 11.35 -1.98
C THR A 26 3.33 12.13 -1.79
N GLN A 27 3.24 12.86 -0.67
CA GLN A 27 2.12 13.75 -0.36
C GLN A 27 2.67 14.96 0.39
N ASP A 28 2.20 16.16 0.08
CA ASP A 28 2.58 17.40 0.78
C ASP A 28 4.12 17.60 0.86
N CYS A 29 4.81 17.33 -0.27
CA CYS A 29 6.28 17.37 -0.42
C CYS A 29 7.05 16.39 0.47
N ARG A 30 6.38 15.42 1.10
CA ARG A 30 7.01 14.38 1.90
C ARG A 30 6.88 13.03 1.21
N THR A 31 8.02 12.38 0.98
CA THR A 31 8.09 11.03 0.42
C THR A 31 8.30 10.02 1.54
N GLN A 32 7.52 8.94 1.49
CA GLN A 32 7.64 7.81 2.40
C GLN A 32 7.80 6.54 1.59
N TYR A 33 8.75 5.70 2.01
CA TYR A 33 9.06 4.44 1.35
C TYR A 33 8.49 3.28 2.15
N TYR A 34 7.85 2.36 1.44
CA TYR A 34 7.20 1.19 1.98
C TYR A 34 7.75 -0.05 1.29
N VAL A 35 8.21 -0.99 2.09
CA VAL A 35 8.49 -2.35 1.64
C VAL A 35 7.17 -3.11 1.74
N PHE A 36 6.87 -3.90 0.73
CA PHE A 36 5.74 -4.81 0.75
C PHE A 36 6.20 -6.21 0.37
N LYS A 37 5.50 -7.19 0.91
CA LYS A 37 5.63 -8.60 0.53
C LYS A 37 4.24 -9.17 0.32
N GLU A 38 3.99 -9.77 -0.83
CA GLU A 38 2.74 -10.50 -1.03
C GLU A 38 2.69 -11.74 -0.13
N ILE A 39 1.54 -11.98 0.50
CA ILE A 39 1.31 -13.09 1.41
C ILE A 39 0.04 -13.85 0.99
N PRO A 40 -0.04 -15.17 1.26
CA PRO A 40 -1.23 -15.96 0.94
C PRO A 40 -2.50 -15.39 1.60
N CYS A 41 -3.61 -15.38 0.86
CA CYS A 41 -4.91 -14.91 1.34
C CYS A 41 -6.01 -15.91 0.95
N ALA A 42 -6.57 -16.63 1.93
CA ALA A 42 -7.62 -17.62 1.70
C ALA A 42 -9.03 -17.01 1.51
N ILE A 43 -9.21 -15.74 1.86
CA ILE A 43 -10.51 -15.04 1.87
C ILE A 43 -10.74 -14.17 0.62
N GLY A 44 -9.97 -14.41 -0.45
CA GLY A 44 -10.03 -13.65 -1.70
C GLY A 44 -9.30 -12.30 -1.66
N GLY A 45 -9.03 -11.76 -2.85
CA GLY A 45 -8.17 -10.59 -3.05
C GLY A 45 -6.67 -10.94 -2.89
N ARG A 46 -5.82 -9.91 -2.93
CA ARG A 46 -4.37 -10.02 -2.71
C ARG A 46 -4.02 -9.44 -1.35
N ALA A 47 -3.20 -10.14 -0.58
CA ALA A 47 -2.76 -9.69 0.73
C ALA A 47 -1.27 -9.35 0.72
N PHE A 48 -0.90 -8.33 1.47
CA PHE A 48 0.45 -7.84 1.55
C PHE A 48 0.82 -7.52 3.00
N ALA A 49 2.00 -7.94 3.43
CA ALA A 49 2.66 -7.40 4.59
C ALA A 49 3.41 -6.12 4.17
N VAL A 50 3.04 -4.97 4.75
CA VAL A 50 3.60 -3.66 4.38
C VAL A 50 4.21 -3.00 5.59
N HIS A 51 5.46 -2.56 5.49
CA HIS A 51 6.09 -1.75 6.54
C HIS A 51 6.82 -0.55 5.94
N ARG A 52 6.93 0.52 6.73
CA ARG A 52 7.69 1.70 6.32
C ARG A 52 9.19 1.44 6.56
N ILE A 53 10.03 1.84 5.62
CA ILE A 53 11.49 1.77 5.82
C ILE A 53 11.88 2.56 7.07
N GLY A 54 12.68 1.94 7.94
CA GLY A 54 13.14 2.51 9.20
C GLY A 54 12.15 2.41 10.37
N LEU A 55 10.99 1.75 10.19
CA LEU A 55 10.04 1.45 11.28
C LEU A 55 9.80 -0.05 11.39
N ALA A 56 9.59 -0.53 12.62
CA ALA A 56 9.34 -1.94 12.91
C ALA A 56 7.89 -2.38 12.68
N ASN A 57 6.95 -1.45 12.54
CA ASN A 57 5.53 -1.78 12.42
C ASN A 57 5.20 -2.33 11.02
N VAL A 58 4.73 -3.58 11.00
CA VAL A 58 4.15 -4.23 9.83
C VAL A 58 2.64 -4.07 9.87
N TYR A 59 2.05 -3.68 8.75
CA TYR A 59 0.61 -3.66 8.54
C TYR A 59 0.23 -4.76 7.57
N HIS A 60 -0.76 -5.58 7.92
CA HIS A 60 -1.38 -6.46 6.94
C HIS A 60 -2.40 -5.67 6.11
N VAL A 61 -2.28 -5.78 4.80
CA VAL A 61 -3.09 -5.02 3.84
C VAL A 61 -3.73 -6.00 2.87
N ARG A 62 -5.05 -6.05 2.87
CA ARG A 62 -5.82 -6.78 1.85
C ARG A 62 -6.30 -5.79 0.79
N VAL A 63 -6.10 -6.14 -0.47
CA VAL A 63 -6.54 -5.36 -1.63
C VAL A 63 -7.43 -6.24 -2.48
N GLY A 64 -8.67 -5.80 -2.65
CA GLY A 64 -9.71 -6.47 -3.44
C GLY A 64 -10.73 -5.44 -3.92
N ALA A 65 -12.00 -5.83 -4.09
CA ALA A 65 -13.06 -4.85 -4.31
C ALA A 65 -13.09 -3.80 -3.16
N PRO A 66 -13.71 -2.62 -3.33
CA PRO A 66 -13.73 -1.59 -2.29
C PRO A 66 -14.25 -2.08 -0.93
N LYS A 67 -15.21 -3.00 -0.91
CA LYS A 67 -15.76 -3.61 0.31
C LYS A 67 -14.89 -4.75 0.88
N GLU A 68 -13.92 -5.21 0.10
CA GLU A 68 -13.02 -6.30 0.46
C GLU A 68 -11.65 -5.78 0.90
N SER A 69 -11.30 -4.55 0.55
CA SER A 69 -10.02 -3.99 0.96
C SER A 69 -9.98 -3.71 2.47
N SER A 70 -8.89 -4.06 3.14
CA SER A 70 -8.69 -3.84 4.57
C SER A 70 -7.24 -3.53 4.91
N CYS A 71 -7.02 -2.79 5.99
CA CYS A 71 -5.69 -2.51 6.51
C CYS A 71 -5.73 -2.23 8.01
N GLU A 72 -4.70 -2.68 8.73
CA GLU A 72 -4.57 -2.51 10.18
C GLU A 72 -4.01 -1.15 10.60
N CYS A 73 -3.67 -0.27 9.65
CA CYS A 73 -3.17 1.05 9.99
C CYS A 73 -4.30 1.96 10.51
N LEU A 74 -3.96 2.87 11.43
CA LEU A 74 -4.91 3.84 12.00
C LEU A 74 -5.68 4.64 10.95
N GLY A 75 -5.06 4.93 9.81
CA GLY A 75 -5.73 5.64 8.72
C GLY A 75 -6.93 4.86 8.18
N PHE A 76 -6.80 3.54 8.02
CA PHE A 76 -7.89 2.69 7.55
C PHE A 76 -8.90 2.46 8.66
N LEU A 77 -8.45 2.08 9.87
CA LEU A 77 -9.34 1.81 10.99
C LEU A 77 -10.24 3.01 11.33
N ARG A 78 -9.75 4.25 11.15
CA ARG A 78 -10.53 5.47 11.42
C ARG A 78 -11.42 5.93 10.26
N HIS A 79 -11.05 5.64 9.01
CA HIS A 79 -11.67 6.26 7.83
C HIS A 79 -12.19 5.27 6.78
N GLY A 80 -12.02 3.96 6.96
CA GLY A 80 -12.32 2.93 5.97
C GLY A 80 -11.44 3.01 4.70
N ARG A 81 -10.39 3.84 4.70
CA ARG A 81 -9.46 4.01 3.59
C ARG A 81 -8.10 4.44 4.08
N CYS A 82 -7.04 3.97 3.43
CA CYS A 82 -5.69 4.44 3.73
C CYS A 82 -4.83 4.55 2.48
N LYS A 83 -3.72 5.27 2.63
CA LYS A 83 -2.71 5.42 1.58
C LYS A 83 -2.06 4.10 1.18
N HIS A 84 -2.01 3.10 2.07
CA HIS A 84 -1.40 1.79 1.77
C HIS A 84 -2.27 0.98 0.79
N VAL A 85 -3.55 0.80 1.11
CA VAL A 85 -4.54 0.16 0.22
C VAL A 85 -4.59 0.90 -1.11
N GLN A 86 -4.72 2.23 -1.09
CA GLN A 86 -4.77 3.03 -2.32
C GLN A 86 -3.48 2.93 -3.14
N GLY A 87 -2.32 2.88 -2.47
CA GLY A 87 -1.01 2.69 -3.09
C GLY A 87 -0.92 1.37 -3.84
N LEU A 88 -1.18 0.26 -3.14
CA LEU A 88 -1.13 -1.08 -3.71
C LEU A 88 -2.21 -1.27 -4.78
N ALA A 89 -3.44 -0.82 -4.55
CA ALA A 89 -4.52 -0.90 -5.53
C ALA A 89 -4.18 -0.17 -6.84
N ALA A 90 -3.54 1.00 -6.76
CA ALA A 90 -3.09 1.71 -7.95
C ALA A 90 -2.01 0.92 -8.71
N LEU A 91 -1.02 0.37 -8.00
CA LEU A 91 0.04 -0.43 -8.62
C LEU A 91 -0.50 -1.70 -9.30
N ILE A 92 -1.45 -2.39 -8.65
CA ILE A 92 -2.15 -3.55 -9.21
C ILE A 92 -2.98 -3.15 -10.44
N GLY A 93 -3.76 -2.08 -10.33
CA GLY A 93 -4.60 -1.58 -11.44
C GLY A 93 -3.80 -1.14 -12.67
N HIS A 94 -2.53 -0.76 -12.48
CA HIS A 94 -1.59 -0.45 -13.56
C HIS A 94 -0.75 -1.65 -14.03
N GLY A 95 -1.01 -2.87 -13.55
CA GLY A 95 -0.28 -4.08 -13.93
C GLY A 95 1.19 -4.10 -13.49
N MET A 96 1.54 -3.32 -12.47
CA MET A 96 2.91 -3.23 -11.96
C MET A 96 3.20 -4.26 -10.86
N LEU A 97 2.16 -4.94 -10.35
CA LEU A 97 2.18 -6.01 -9.35
C LEU A 97 1.22 -7.10 -9.77
#